data_AF-A0AAD5LQ22-F1
#
_entry.id   AF-A0AAD5LQ22-F1
#
_cell.length_a   1.000
_cell.length_b   1.000
_cell.length_c   1.000
_cell.angle_alpha   90.00
_cell.angle_beta   90.00
_cell.angle_gamma   90.00
#
_symmetry.space_group_name_H-M   'P 1'
#
loop_
_entity.id
_entity.type
_entity.pdbx_description
1 polymer ?
#
loop_
_entity_poly.entity_id
_entity_poly.type
_entity_poly.pdbx_seq_one_letter_code
_entity_poly.pdbx_strand_id
1 'polypeptide(L)'
;MGLKSSQAVEQAVRATPLETPPSPLLVTGAAHCSDHPRTLLIKHTATATAAACGDGSSAITASEFVDGKIGELVFRVSHSDRQFTCADAAGDAVCVLSLYPTGAPASTGNVIFFTAMLPPSDKHEDGHLGTLWHKMKTNEAVTIGQLRDRVSGEQYFLGYTGVWKQKHTAVIWLANMKAEDTRFPIARVVPASLADEPSSYCLEVAPGIDASALMMAITVLDCGAWFTD
;
A
#
# COMPACT_ATOMS: atom_id res chain seq x y z
N MET A 1 30.14 5.04 5.53
CA MET A 1 29.54 5.35 4.21
C MET A 1 28.00 5.38 4.19
N GLY A 2 27.26 4.95 5.22
CA GLY A 2 25.80 4.74 5.14
C GLY A 2 24.86 5.94 5.39
N LEU A 3 25.33 7.06 5.95
CA LEU A 3 24.46 8.23 6.24
C LEU A 3 24.23 9.12 5.01
N LYS A 4 25.27 9.34 4.19
CA LYS A 4 25.18 10.17 2.98
C LYS A 4 24.30 9.55 1.88
N SER A 5 24.33 8.21 1.75
CA SER A 5 23.45 7.51 0.79
C SER A 5 22.00 7.53 1.25
N SER A 6 21.73 7.44 2.55
CA SER A 6 20.37 7.52 3.10
C SER A 6 19.70 8.86 2.80
N GLN A 7 20.41 9.95 3.05
CA GLN A 7 19.88 11.30 2.86
C GLN A 7 19.68 11.60 1.36
N ALA A 8 20.57 11.11 0.50
CA ALA A 8 20.42 11.25 -0.95
C ALA A 8 19.20 10.48 -1.49
N VAL A 9 18.93 9.27 -0.99
CA VAL A 9 17.73 8.50 -1.36
C VAL A 9 16.47 9.22 -0.90
N GLU A 10 16.42 9.70 0.34
CA GLU A 10 15.26 10.45 0.84
C GLU A 10 15.04 11.74 0.04
N GLN A 11 16.09 12.50 -0.26
CA GLN A 11 15.99 13.69 -1.10
C GLN A 11 15.49 13.36 -2.51
N ALA A 12 15.96 12.27 -3.12
CA ALA A 12 15.48 11.82 -4.43
C ALA A 12 14.01 11.43 -4.40
N VAL A 13 13.55 10.70 -3.37
CA VAL A 13 12.14 10.35 -3.20
C VAL A 13 11.28 11.61 -3.01
N ARG A 14 11.70 12.55 -2.15
CA ARG A 14 10.99 13.82 -1.92
C ARG A 14 10.93 14.69 -3.17
N ALA A 15 11.99 14.68 -3.99
CA ALA A 15 12.07 15.44 -5.23
C ALA A 15 11.34 14.78 -6.40
N THR A 16 10.87 13.53 -6.26
CA THR A 16 10.18 12.84 -7.34
C THR A 16 8.80 13.49 -7.56
N PRO A 17 8.52 14.03 -8.76
CA PRO A 17 7.20 14.56 -9.07
C PRO A 17 6.19 13.42 -9.11
N LEU A 18 5.03 13.64 -8.49
CA LEU A 18 3.91 12.71 -8.58
C LEU A 18 3.10 13.04 -9.82
N GLU A 19 2.74 12.01 -10.57
CA GLU A 19 2.01 12.15 -11.82
C GLU A 19 0.53 11.84 -11.60
N THR A 20 -0.32 12.74 -12.08
CA THR A 20 -1.77 12.50 -12.15
C THR A 20 -2.04 11.72 -13.43
N PRO A 21 -2.59 10.49 -13.34
CA PRO A 21 -2.94 9.76 -14.54
C PRO A 21 -4.06 10.51 -15.31
N PRO A 22 -4.09 10.40 -16.66
CA PRO A 22 -5.08 11.09 -17.48
C PRO A 22 -6.53 10.69 -17.19
N SER A 23 -6.72 9.51 -16.59
CA SER A 23 -7.97 9.07 -15.98
C SER A 23 -7.68 8.54 -14.57
N PRO A 24 -8.58 8.75 -13.58
CA PRO A 24 -8.40 8.18 -12.25
C PRO A 24 -8.21 6.67 -12.31
N LEU A 25 -7.23 6.14 -11.55
CA LEU A 25 -7.12 4.70 -11.38
C LEU A 25 -8.15 4.27 -10.34
N LEU A 26 -9.20 3.57 -10.77
CA LEU A 26 -10.30 3.14 -9.91
C LEU A 26 -10.20 1.64 -9.62
N VAL A 27 -9.65 1.29 -8.46
CA VAL A 27 -9.46 -0.11 -8.07
C VAL A 27 -10.63 -0.57 -7.22
N THR A 28 -10.91 0.07 -6.09
CA THR A 28 -12.06 -0.27 -5.23
C THR A 28 -13.26 0.62 -5.55
N GLY A 29 -13.03 1.93 -5.75
CA GLY A 29 -14.08 2.87 -6.08
C GLY A 29 -13.65 4.34 -6.05
N ALA A 30 -14.41 5.19 -6.73
CA ALA A 30 -14.10 6.63 -6.86
C ALA A 30 -14.19 7.43 -5.56
N ALA A 31 -14.89 6.92 -4.55
CA ALA A 31 -14.97 7.55 -3.23
C ALA A 31 -13.60 7.65 -2.51
N HIS A 32 -12.64 6.83 -2.93
CA HIS A 32 -11.30 6.79 -2.36
C HIS A 32 -10.26 7.55 -3.20
N CYS A 33 -10.70 8.23 -4.25
CA CYS A 33 -9.89 9.14 -5.05
C CYS A 33 -10.06 10.58 -4.57
N SER A 34 -8.99 11.36 -4.64
CA SER A 34 -8.97 12.78 -4.32
C SER A 34 -8.64 13.57 -5.59
N ASP A 35 -9.29 14.72 -5.81
CA ASP A 35 -9.00 15.62 -6.94
C ASP A 35 -7.77 16.51 -6.69
N HIS A 36 -7.34 16.61 -5.43
CA HIS A 36 -6.09 17.24 -5.01
C HIS A 36 -5.12 16.22 -4.41
N PRO A 37 -3.81 16.54 -4.34
CA PRO A 37 -2.85 15.70 -3.63
C PRO A 37 -3.28 15.53 -2.18
N ARG A 38 -3.03 14.36 -1.61
CA ARG A 38 -3.36 14.06 -0.21
C ARG A 38 -2.16 13.46 0.49
N THR A 39 -1.92 13.86 1.72
CA THR A 39 -0.92 13.22 2.57
C THR A 39 -1.62 12.49 3.69
N LEU A 40 -1.30 11.20 3.84
CA LEU A 40 -1.80 10.34 4.90
C LEU A 40 -0.66 10.00 5.83
N LEU A 41 -0.87 10.14 7.13
CA LEU A 41 0.01 9.57 8.14
C LEU A 41 -0.39 8.12 8.36
N ILE A 42 0.54 7.21 8.06
CA ILE A 42 0.42 5.78 8.30
C ILE A 42 1.04 5.49 9.67
N LYS A 43 0.25 4.82 10.53
CA LYS A 43 0.70 4.39 11.86
C LYS A 43 0.45 2.90 12.07
N HIS A 44 1.38 2.28 12.77
CA HIS A 44 1.27 0.91 13.24
C HIS A 44 0.90 0.93 14.72
N THR A 45 -0.14 0.19 15.09
CA THR A 45 -0.58 0.05 16.48
C THR A 45 0.23 -1.06 17.16
N ALA A 46 0.75 -0.76 18.35
CA ALA A 46 1.82 -1.51 19.04
C ALA A 46 1.48 -2.95 19.47
N THR A 47 0.26 -3.46 19.25
CA THR A 47 -0.11 -4.84 19.61
C THR A 47 0.29 -5.89 18.57
N ALA A 48 0.90 -5.49 17.44
CA ALA A 48 1.37 -6.43 16.42
C ALA A 48 2.70 -7.14 16.77
N THR A 49 3.26 -6.95 17.97
CA THR A 49 4.39 -7.74 18.46
C THR A 49 3.91 -8.96 19.24
N ALA A 50 4.01 -10.12 18.59
CA ALA A 50 4.13 -11.46 19.19
C ALA A 50 3.01 -11.90 20.16
N ALA A 51 2.25 -12.91 19.70
CA ALA A 51 1.34 -13.78 20.45
C ALA A 51 -0.08 -13.24 20.76
N ALA A 52 -1.07 -14.01 20.30
CA ALA A 52 -2.50 -13.96 20.63
C ALA A 52 -3.37 -12.93 19.86
N CYS A 53 -3.56 -13.17 18.56
CA CYS A 53 -4.62 -12.51 17.78
C CYS A 53 -5.98 -13.17 18.09
N GLY A 54 -6.71 -12.61 19.06
CA GLY A 54 -8.11 -12.92 19.36
C GLY A 54 -8.99 -11.67 19.56
N ASP A 55 -8.43 -10.47 19.38
CA ASP A 55 -9.12 -9.19 19.50
C ASP A 55 -8.78 -8.37 18.25
N GLY A 56 -9.81 -7.83 17.60
CA GLY A 56 -9.75 -7.01 16.38
C GLY A 56 -9.06 -5.66 16.53
N SER A 57 -7.95 -5.60 17.26
CA SER A 57 -7.05 -4.46 17.26
C SER A 57 -6.57 -4.23 15.82
N SER A 58 -6.84 -3.03 15.31
CA SER A 58 -6.32 -2.60 14.01
C SER A 58 -4.81 -2.71 14.02
N ALA A 59 -4.19 -2.97 12.87
CA ALA A 59 -2.74 -3.08 12.78
C ALA A 59 -2.09 -1.91 12.03
N ILE A 60 -2.83 -1.30 11.09
CA ILE A 60 -2.40 -0.12 10.32
C ILE A 60 -3.55 0.88 10.32
N THR A 61 -3.25 2.14 10.55
CA THR A 61 -4.21 3.25 10.38
C THR A 61 -3.63 4.29 9.45
N ALA A 62 -4.49 4.91 8.64
CA ALA A 62 -4.14 6.03 7.77
C ALA A 62 -5.05 7.21 8.14
N SER A 63 -4.46 8.31 8.58
CA SER A 63 -5.18 9.54 8.91
C SER A 63 -4.70 10.69 8.02
N GLU A 64 -5.53 11.68 7.74
CA GLU A 64 -5.07 12.87 7.03
C GLU A 64 -3.91 13.54 7.77
N PHE A 65 -2.97 14.10 7.01
CA PHE A 65 -1.81 14.76 7.58
C PHE A 65 -1.48 16.03 6.82
N VAL A 66 -1.77 17.17 7.45
CA VAL A 66 -1.62 18.50 6.84
C VAL A 66 -0.84 19.38 7.78
N ASP A 67 0.21 20.04 7.28
CA ASP A 67 1.04 20.99 8.03
C ASP A 67 1.54 20.45 9.39
N GLY A 68 1.93 19.18 9.42
CA GLY A 68 2.45 18.54 10.63
C GLY A 68 1.38 18.09 11.63
N LYS A 69 0.08 18.26 11.30
CA LYS A 69 -1.04 17.91 12.17
C LYS A 69 -1.75 16.67 11.66
N ILE A 70 -2.11 15.79 12.60
CA ILE A 70 -2.91 14.60 12.35
C ILE A 70 -4.38 15.03 12.32
N GLY A 71 -5.04 14.77 11.18
CA GLY A 71 -6.44 15.02 10.94
C GLY A 71 -7.29 13.76 11.15
N GLU A 72 -8.35 13.65 10.36
CA GLU A 72 -9.33 12.57 10.49
C GLU A 72 -8.79 11.22 10.03
N LEU A 73 -9.30 10.14 10.64
CA LEU A 73 -9.04 8.78 10.19
C LEU A 73 -9.66 8.58 8.80
N VAL A 74 -8.88 8.07 7.86
CA VAL A 74 -9.35 7.78 6.49
C VAL A 74 -9.52 6.28 6.29
N PHE A 75 -8.52 5.50 6.71
CA PHE A 75 -8.56 4.04 6.59
C PHE A 75 -8.04 3.36 7.84
N ARG A 76 -8.54 2.15 8.04
CA ARG A 76 -8.10 1.21 9.06
C ARG A 76 -7.92 -0.16 8.43
N VAL A 77 -6.78 -0.79 8.69
CA VAL A 77 -6.54 -2.18 8.34
C VAL A 77 -6.58 -3.01 9.60
N SER A 78 -7.56 -3.91 9.68
CA SER A 78 -7.61 -4.98 10.67
C SER A 78 -7.08 -6.26 10.06
N HIS A 79 -6.66 -7.20 10.90
CA HIS A 79 -6.22 -8.51 10.46
C HIS A 79 -6.90 -9.60 11.29
N SER A 80 -7.14 -10.74 10.66
CA SER A 80 -7.67 -11.94 11.30
C SER A 80 -7.07 -13.16 10.61
N ASP A 81 -6.21 -13.89 11.32
CA ASP A 81 -5.47 -15.05 10.81
C ASP A 81 -4.74 -14.76 9.49
N ARG A 82 -5.36 -15.12 8.35
CA ARG A 82 -4.81 -15.00 6.99
C ARG A 82 -5.48 -13.91 6.15
N GLN A 83 -6.28 -13.06 6.76
CA GLN A 83 -7.02 -12.00 6.07
C GLN A 83 -6.71 -10.64 6.67
N PHE A 84 -6.65 -9.64 5.80
CA PHE A 84 -6.53 -8.24 6.14
C PHE A 84 -7.72 -7.50 5.54
N THR A 85 -8.46 -6.79 6.36
CA THR A 85 -9.60 -6.01 5.90
C THR A 85 -9.25 -4.53 6.00
N CYS A 86 -9.23 -3.85 4.86
CA CYS A 86 -9.17 -2.40 4.83
C CYS A 86 -10.62 -1.88 4.89
N ALA A 87 -10.90 -1.06 5.89
CA ALA A 87 -12.16 -0.35 6.06
C ALA A 87 -11.93 1.16 6.01
N ASP A 88 -12.94 1.90 5.59
CA ASP A 88 -12.94 3.35 5.59
C ASP A 88 -13.20 3.95 7.00
N ALA A 89 -13.35 5.27 7.06
CA ALA A 89 -13.62 6.00 8.29
C ALA A 89 -14.96 5.63 8.95
N ALA A 90 -15.96 5.21 8.17
CA ALA A 90 -17.26 4.77 8.67
C ALA A 90 -17.20 3.33 9.22
N GLY A 91 -16.14 2.59 8.90
CA GLY A 91 -15.98 1.18 9.25
C GLY A 91 -16.51 0.23 8.18
N ASP A 92 -16.91 0.76 7.02
CA ASP A 92 -17.34 -0.05 5.89
C ASP A 92 -16.12 -0.69 5.23
N ALA A 93 -16.19 -1.99 4.98
CA ALA A 93 -15.12 -2.70 4.31
C ALA A 93 -14.96 -2.17 2.88
N VAL A 94 -13.72 -1.86 2.50
CA VAL A 94 -13.35 -1.34 1.18
C VAL A 94 -12.70 -2.43 0.33
N CYS A 95 -11.81 -3.22 0.94
CA CYS A 95 -11.22 -4.39 0.32
C CYS A 95 -10.70 -5.39 1.34
N VAL A 96 -10.59 -6.65 0.92
CA VAL A 96 -10.01 -7.75 1.71
C VAL A 96 -8.81 -8.31 0.97
N LEU A 97 -7.68 -8.40 1.66
CA LEU A 97 -6.51 -9.15 1.21
C LEU A 97 -6.49 -10.50 1.92
N SER A 98 -6.44 -11.58 1.15
CA SER A 98 -6.33 -12.94 1.69
C SER A 98 -5.00 -13.56 1.32
N LEU A 99 -4.28 -14.08 2.31
CA LEU A 99 -3.05 -14.84 2.11
C LEU A 99 -3.38 -16.15 1.36
N TYR A 100 -2.64 -16.44 0.29
CA TYR A 100 -2.76 -17.73 -0.39
C TYR A 100 -2.13 -18.84 0.45
N PRO A 101 -2.85 -19.91 0.86
CA PRO A 101 -2.27 -20.99 1.65
C PRO A 101 -1.28 -21.88 0.89
N THR A 102 -1.50 -22.13 -0.41
CA THR A 102 -0.77 -23.17 -1.16
C THR A 102 -1.14 -23.05 -2.63
N GLY A 103 -0.15 -22.97 -3.54
CA GLY A 103 -0.41 -23.03 -4.99
C GLY A 103 0.40 -22.09 -5.88
N ALA A 104 1.32 -21.29 -5.35
CA ALA A 104 2.29 -20.61 -6.22
C ALA A 104 3.07 -21.66 -7.04
N PRO A 105 3.34 -21.41 -8.33
CA PRO A 105 4.19 -22.29 -9.12
C PRO A 105 5.52 -22.46 -8.38
N ALA A 106 5.99 -23.70 -8.29
CA ALA A 106 7.18 -24.13 -7.52
C ALA A 106 8.51 -23.45 -7.94
N SER A 107 8.48 -22.48 -8.85
CA SER A 107 9.63 -21.78 -9.42
C SER A 107 9.96 -20.43 -8.75
N THR A 108 9.18 -19.95 -7.78
CA THR A 108 9.34 -18.57 -7.23
C THR A 108 9.66 -18.49 -5.74
N GLY A 109 10.46 -19.39 -5.17
CA GLY A 109 11.04 -19.23 -3.82
C GLY A 109 10.04 -18.89 -2.69
N ASN A 110 10.54 -18.31 -1.59
CA ASN A 110 9.76 -17.91 -0.40
C ASN A 110 9.00 -16.59 -0.62
N VAL A 111 8.19 -16.48 -1.68
CA VAL A 111 7.36 -15.31 -1.96
C VAL A 111 5.94 -15.54 -1.41
N ILE A 112 5.45 -14.60 -0.60
CA ILE A 112 4.11 -14.64 -0.01
C ILE A 112 3.15 -13.89 -0.94
N PHE A 113 2.00 -14.51 -1.26
CA PHE A 113 1.00 -13.97 -2.18
C PHE A 113 -0.29 -13.58 -1.46
N PHE A 114 -0.93 -12.52 -1.95
CA PHE A 114 -2.17 -11.97 -1.46
C PHE A 114 -3.15 -11.78 -2.62
N THR A 115 -4.37 -12.25 -2.44
CA THR A 115 -5.48 -11.93 -3.35
C THR A 115 -6.22 -10.73 -2.80
N ALA A 116 -6.35 -9.68 -3.61
CA ALA A 116 -7.17 -8.52 -3.29
C ALA A 116 -8.58 -8.71 -3.87
N MET A 117 -9.58 -8.60 -3.01
CA MET A 117 -10.99 -8.73 -3.36
C MET A 117 -11.78 -7.55 -2.80
N LEU A 118 -12.86 -7.17 -3.48
CA LEU A 118 -13.92 -6.39 -2.87
C LEU A 118 -14.59 -7.22 -1.76
N PRO A 119 -15.16 -6.56 -0.74
CA PRO A 119 -15.98 -7.23 0.24
C PRO A 119 -17.14 -7.96 -0.48
N PRO A 120 -17.60 -9.10 0.05
CA PRO A 120 -18.78 -9.77 -0.47
C PRO A 120 -19.95 -8.79 -0.52
N SER A 121 -20.51 -8.60 -1.73
CA SER A 121 -21.77 -7.89 -1.91
C SER A 121 -22.81 -8.87 -2.43
N ASP A 122 -24.08 -8.68 -2.12
CA ASP A 122 -25.18 -9.51 -2.62
C ASP A 122 -25.31 -9.50 -4.16
N LYS A 123 -24.55 -8.64 -4.85
CA LYS A 123 -24.50 -8.54 -6.31
C LYS A 123 -23.27 -9.31 -6.83
N HIS A 124 -23.55 -10.35 -7.62
CA HIS A 124 -22.64 -11.31 -8.27
C HIS A 124 -21.62 -10.69 -9.27
N GLU A 125 -20.89 -9.65 -8.91
CA GLU A 125 -19.74 -9.20 -9.71
C GLU A 125 -18.46 -9.94 -9.29
N ASP A 126 -17.59 -10.22 -10.28
CA ASP A 126 -16.22 -10.68 -10.05
C ASP A 126 -15.49 -9.61 -9.22
N GLY A 127 -15.47 -9.81 -7.90
CA GLY A 127 -14.89 -8.88 -6.94
C GLY A 127 -13.36 -8.86 -6.95
N HIS A 128 -12.70 -9.55 -7.88
CA HIS A 128 -11.25 -9.62 -7.93
C HIS A 128 -10.63 -8.27 -8.35
N LEU A 129 -9.82 -7.71 -7.46
CA LEU A 129 -9.12 -6.44 -7.66
C LEU A 129 -7.72 -6.65 -8.22
N GLY A 130 -7.09 -7.77 -7.85
CA GLY A 130 -5.73 -8.07 -8.26
C GLY A 130 -5.03 -9.06 -7.35
N THR A 131 -3.77 -9.33 -7.68
CA THR A 131 -2.88 -10.19 -6.89
C THR A 131 -1.64 -9.41 -6.52
N LEU A 132 -1.31 -9.38 -5.24
CA LEU A 132 -0.11 -8.75 -4.71
C LEU A 132 0.82 -9.80 -4.13
N TRP A 133 2.09 -9.48 -4.00
CA TRP A 133 3.08 -10.36 -3.40
C TRP A 133 4.14 -9.58 -2.64
N HIS A 134 4.53 -10.13 -1.50
CA HIS A 134 5.57 -9.53 -0.68
C HIS A 134 6.94 -9.81 -1.31
N LYS A 135 7.54 -8.78 -1.89
CA LYS A 135 8.88 -8.81 -2.47
C LYS A 135 9.62 -7.53 -2.13
N MET A 136 10.75 -7.70 -1.43
CA MET A 136 11.52 -6.59 -0.89
C MET A 136 12.86 -6.45 -1.59
N LYS A 137 13.14 -5.25 -2.08
CA LYS A 137 14.43 -4.89 -2.66
C LYS A 137 14.84 -3.51 -2.17
N THR A 138 16.13 -3.31 -1.98
CA THR A 138 16.69 -2.04 -1.50
C THR A 138 17.21 -1.25 -2.68
N ASN A 139 16.60 -0.08 -2.92
CA ASN A 139 17.00 0.90 -3.93
C ASN A 139 17.00 0.36 -5.37
N GLU A 140 16.15 -0.64 -5.64
CA GLU A 140 15.87 -1.17 -6.96
C GLU A 140 14.37 -1.11 -7.20
N ALA A 141 13.97 -0.92 -8.45
CA ALA A 141 12.56 -1.02 -8.81
C ALA A 141 12.08 -2.47 -8.67
N VAL A 142 10.96 -2.66 -8.01
CA VAL A 142 10.38 -3.97 -7.78
C VAL A 142 8.87 -3.94 -7.94
N THR A 143 8.34 -4.87 -8.74
CA THR A 143 6.91 -5.13 -8.85
C THR A 143 6.45 -5.95 -7.65
N ILE A 144 5.34 -5.53 -7.05
CA ILE A 144 4.75 -6.11 -5.84
C ILE A 144 3.29 -6.50 -6.04
N GLY A 145 2.73 -6.28 -7.22
CA GLY A 145 1.38 -6.70 -7.52
C GLY A 145 0.94 -6.37 -8.93
N GLN A 146 -0.23 -6.89 -9.26
CA GLN A 146 -1.03 -6.55 -10.42
C GLN A 146 -2.40 -6.09 -9.92
N LEU A 147 -2.88 -4.98 -10.43
CA LEU A 147 -4.19 -4.42 -10.14
C LEU A 147 -4.96 -4.21 -11.44
N ARG A 148 -6.29 -4.30 -11.37
CA ARG A 148 -7.19 -3.97 -12.47
C ARG A 148 -7.88 -2.65 -12.19
N ASP A 149 -7.86 -1.74 -13.16
CA ASP A 149 -8.78 -0.62 -13.19
C ASP A 149 -10.18 -1.14 -13.52
N ARG A 150 -11.14 -0.92 -12.62
CA ARG A 150 -12.51 -1.43 -12.76
C ARG A 150 -13.32 -0.67 -13.80
N VAL A 151 -12.92 0.54 -14.18
CA VAL A 151 -13.65 1.32 -15.18
C VAL A 151 -13.15 1.01 -16.59
N SER A 152 -11.84 1.03 -16.80
CA SER A 152 -11.28 0.73 -18.13
C SER A 152 -11.06 -0.76 -18.40
N GLY A 153 -10.94 -1.58 -17.35
CA GLY A 153 -10.55 -3.00 -17.43
C GLY A 153 -9.05 -3.20 -17.66
N GLU A 154 -8.28 -2.12 -17.81
CA GLU A 154 -6.83 -2.19 -18.01
C GLU A 154 -6.13 -2.74 -16.76
N GLN A 155 -5.01 -3.43 -17.00
CA GLN A 155 -4.23 -4.04 -15.93
C GLN A 155 -2.89 -3.32 -15.77
N TYR A 156 -2.51 -3.13 -14.52
CA TYR A 156 -1.34 -2.38 -14.13
C TYR A 156 -0.46 -3.20 -13.20
N PHE A 157 0.84 -3.15 -13.44
CA PHE A 157 1.83 -3.50 -12.44
C PHE A 157 1.88 -2.41 -11.38
N LEU A 158 1.81 -2.81 -10.12
CA LEU A 158 2.09 -1.98 -8.96
C LEU A 158 3.47 -2.32 -8.43
N GLY A 159 4.29 -1.30 -8.18
CA GLY A 159 5.64 -1.49 -7.71
C GLY A 159 6.13 -0.31 -6.88
N TYR A 160 7.35 -0.47 -6.34
CA TYR A 160 8.04 0.63 -5.70
C TYR A 160 9.51 0.67 -6.06
N THR A 161 10.14 1.82 -5.84
CA THR A 161 11.58 2.02 -5.89
C THR A 161 12.01 2.79 -4.65
N GLY A 162 12.99 2.28 -3.92
CA GLY A 162 13.50 2.92 -2.70
C GLY A 162 13.83 1.92 -1.61
N VAL A 163 13.76 2.36 -0.36
CA VAL A 163 14.07 1.57 0.83
C VAL A 163 12.84 1.52 1.72
N TRP A 164 12.09 0.42 1.63
CA TRP A 164 10.93 0.19 2.48
C TRP A 164 11.34 -0.26 3.88
N LYS A 165 12.02 -1.41 3.98
CA LYS A 165 12.49 -1.96 5.27
C LYS A 165 13.39 -0.94 5.98
N GLN A 166 13.15 -0.72 7.28
CA GLN A 166 13.89 0.19 8.17
C GLN A 166 13.68 1.69 7.96
N LYS A 167 13.19 2.14 6.79
CA LYS A 167 13.18 3.58 6.47
C LYS A 167 11.89 4.12 5.88
N HIS A 168 10.97 3.29 5.39
CA HIS A 168 9.73 3.75 4.73
C HIS A 168 9.99 4.96 3.81
N THR A 169 10.97 4.80 2.92
CA THR A 169 11.43 5.85 1.99
C THR A 169 11.37 5.29 0.58
N ALA A 170 10.27 5.52 -0.14
CA ALA A 170 10.05 4.91 -1.45
C ALA A 170 9.13 5.74 -2.33
N VAL A 171 9.26 5.56 -3.64
CA VAL A 171 8.26 5.98 -4.62
C VAL A 171 7.46 4.75 -5.02
N ILE A 172 6.13 4.81 -4.88
CA ILE A 172 5.20 3.81 -5.41
C ILE A 172 4.81 4.24 -6.82
N TRP A 173 4.90 3.30 -7.76
CA TRP A 173 4.64 3.54 -9.17
C TRP A 173 3.67 2.52 -9.75
N LEU A 174 3.00 2.93 -10.83
CA LEU A 174 2.23 2.07 -11.71
C LEU A 174 2.92 1.93 -13.06
N ALA A 175 2.78 0.78 -13.69
CA ALA A 175 3.09 0.62 -15.11
C ALA A 175 1.95 -0.15 -15.78
N ASN A 176 1.46 0.32 -16.92
CA ASN A 176 0.48 -0.48 -17.69
C ASN A 176 1.16 -1.77 -18.15
N MET A 177 0.49 -2.92 -18.04
CA MET A 177 1.10 -4.21 -18.39
C MET A 177 1.51 -4.33 -19.87
N LYS A 178 0.96 -3.50 -20.75
CA LYS A 178 1.35 -3.41 -22.17
C LYS A 178 2.61 -2.55 -22.39
N ALA A 179 3.05 -1.80 -21.38
CA ALA A 179 4.18 -0.86 -21.44
C ALA A 179 4.95 -0.83 -20.10
N GLU A 180 5.46 -1.98 -19.66
CA GLU A 180 6.08 -2.18 -18.33
C GLU A 180 7.27 -1.24 -18.04
N ASP A 181 8.00 -0.82 -19.07
CA ASP A 181 9.14 0.09 -18.93
C ASP A 181 8.72 1.55 -18.60
N THR A 182 7.45 1.89 -18.82
CA THR A 182 6.92 3.23 -18.53
C THR A 182 6.23 3.22 -17.17
N ARG A 183 6.92 3.77 -16.17
CA ARG A 183 6.46 3.83 -14.78
C ARG A 183 6.01 5.23 -14.42
N PHE A 184 4.82 5.33 -13.85
CA PHE A 184 4.18 6.55 -13.38
C PHE A 184 4.29 6.61 -11.86
N PRO A 185 5.04 7.57 -11.28
CA PRO A 185 5.08 7.79 -9.83
C PRO A 185 3.71 8.27 -9.33
N ILE A 186 3.02 7.45 -8.54
CA ILE A 186 1.66 7.76 -8.07
C ILE A 186 1.58 8.08 -6.58
N ALA A 187 2.60 7.69 -5.81
CA ALA A 187 2.72 8.08 -4.43
C ALA A 187 4.18 8.07 -3.98
N ARG A 188 4.47 8.80 -2.91
CA ARG A 188 5.77 8.73 -2.22
C ARG A 188 5.56 8.47 -0.74
N VAL A 189 6.49 7.73 -0.18
CA VAL A 189 6.53 7.32 1.21
C VAL A 189 7.79 7.93 1.82
N VAL A 190 7.62 8.65 2.92
CA VAL A 190 8.72 9.29 3.64
C VAL A 190 8.54 9.12 5.15
N PRO A 191 9.63 9.02 5.94
CA PRO A 191 9.53 8.95 7.39
C PRO A 191 8.72 10.12 7.94
N ALA A 192 7.80 9.85 8.86
CA ALA A 192 7.14 10.89 9.62
C ALA A 192 8.17 11.39 10.64
N SER A 193 8.57 12.66 10.56
CA SER A 193 9.49 13.28 11.54
C SER A 193 8.77 13.56 12.86
N LEU A 194 8.05 12.58 13.40
CA LEU A 194 7.33 12.64 14.66
C LEU A 194 8.22 12.00 15.74
N ALA A 195 8.58 12.79 16.75
CA ALA A 195 9.58 12.41 17.75
C ALA A 195 9.24 11.13 18.54
N ASP A 196 7.96 10.75 18.62
CA ASP A 196 7.46 9.70 19.53
C ASP A 196 6.98 8.42 18.81
N GLU A 197 7.08 8.33 17.48
CA GLU A 197 6.56 7.17 16.74
C GLU A 197 7.51 6.73 15.59
N PRO A 198 8.53 5.91 15.88
CA PRO A 198 9.56 5.53 14.91
C PRO A 198 9.04 4.63 13.77
N SER A 199 7.84 4.07 13.90
CA SER A 199 7.20 3.21 12.89
C SER A 199 6.21 3.94 11.99
N SER A 200 6.00 5.25 12.20
CA SER A 200 5.03 6.03 11.44
C SER A 200 5.68 6.70 10.23
N TYR A 201 4.94 6.81 9.13
CA TYR A 201 5.42 7.41 7.88
C TYR A 201 4.32 8.12 7.12
N CYS A 202 4.69 9.09 6.29
CA CYS A 202 3.75 9.81 5.45
C CYS A 202 3.67 9.15 4.08
N LEU A 203 2.45 8.88 3.63
CA LEU A 203 2.11 8.53 2.25
C LEU A 203 1.54 9.77 1.57
N GLU A 204 2.25 10.32 0.60
CA GLU A 204 1.76 11.40 -0.25
C GLU A 204 1.24 10.82 -1.55
N VAL A 205 -0.03 11.06 -1.85
CA VAL A 205 -0.81 10.44 -2.92
C VAL A 205 -1.10 11.46 -4.01
N ALA A 206 -0.84 11.09 -5.27
CA ALA A 206 -1.17 11.93 -6.42
C ALA A 206 -2.70 12.09 -6.57
N PRO A 207 -3.17 13.21 -7.14
CA PRO A 207 -4.57 13.34 -7.54
C PRO A 207 -5.05 12.18 -8.43
N GLY A 208 -6.32 11.81 -8.31
CA GLY A 208 -6.96 10.77 -9.11
C GLY A 208 -6.53 9.34 -8.78
N ILE A 209 -5.68 9.13 -7.78
CA ILE A 209 -5.29 7.79 -7.34
C ILE A 209 -6.22 7.30 -6.24
N ASP A 210 -6.71 6.08 -6.41
CA ASP A 210 -7.45 5.37 -5.36
C ASP A 210 -6.51 5.04 -4.19
N ALA A 211 -6.68 5.76 -3.08
CA ALA A 211 -5.85 5.61 -1.90
C ALA A 211 -6.00 4.23 -1.24
N SER A 212 -7.12 3.53 -1.42
CA SER A 212 -7.30 2.18 -0.88
C SER A 212 -6.42 1.15 -1.59
N ALA A 213 -6.12 1.34 -2.88
CA ALA A 213 -5.15 0.51 -3.60
C ALA A 213 -3.75 0.67 -3.03
N LEU A 214 -3.39 1.88 -2.59
CA LEU A 214 -2.13 2.14 -1.88
C LEU A 214 -2.13 1.52 -0.49
N MET A 215 -3.28 1.50 0.21
CA MET A 215 -3.41 0.78 1.47
C MET A 215 -3.18 -0.74 1.29
N MET A 216 -3.59 -1.32 0.17
CA MET A 216 -3.28 -2.72 -0.14
C MET A 216 -1.77 -2.94 -0.28
N ALA A 217 -1.09 -2.07 -1.02
CA ALA A 217 0.35 -2.13 -1.21
C ALA A 217 1.10 -2.02 0.12
N ILE A 218 0.72 -1.04 0.93
CA ILE A 218 1.25 -0.81 2.28
C ILE A 218 1.07 -2.07 3.13
N THR A 219 -0.13 -2.64 3.16
CA THR A 219 -0.41 -3.85 3.92
C THR A 219 0.51 -4.99 3.51
N VAL A 220 0.69 -5.23 2.21
CA VAL A 220 1.57 -6.30 1.73
C VAL A 220 3.04 -6.09 2.10
N LEU A 221 3.52 -4.84 2.01
CA LEU A 221 4.91 -4.51 2.30
C LEU A 221 5.22 -4.51 3.81
N ASP A 222 4.25 -4.13 4.64
CA ASP A 222 4.41 -4.05 6.09
C ASP A 222 4.16 -5.40 6.78
N CYS A 223 3.25 -6.22 6.25
CA CYS A 223 2.89 -7.51 6.84
C CYS A 223 3.88 -8.63 6.53
N GLY A 224 4.78 -8.46 5.55
CA GLY A 224 5.85 -9.42 5.32
C GLY A 224 6.80 -9.59 6.52
N ALA A 225 6.78 -8.66 7.48
CA ALA A 225 7.49 -8.81 8.75
C ALA A 225 6.84 -9.82 9.72
N TRP A 226 5.58 -10.23 9.51
CA TRP A 226 4.83 -11.09 10.44
C TRP A 226 4.91 -12.58 10.10
N PHE A 227 5.47 -12.93 8.94
CA PHE A 227 5.51 -14.29 8.43
C PHE A 227 6.94 -14.82 8.24
N THR A 228 7.95 -14.12 8.75
CA THR A 228 9.37 -14.49 8.64
C THR A 228 9.98 -15.03 9.95
N ASP A 229 9.17 -15.72 10.76
CA ASP A 229 9.64 -16.55 11.89
C ASP A 229 9.84 -18.00 11.44
#